data_AF-A0A9X6TM90-F1
#
_entry.id   AF-A0A9X6TM90-F1
#
_cell.length_a   1.000
_cell.length_b   1.000
_cell.length_c   1.000
_cell.angle_alpha   90.00
_cell.angle_beta   90.00
_cell.angle_gamma   90.00
#
_symmetry.space_group_name_H-M   'P 1'
#
loop_
_entity.id
_entity.type
_entity.pdbx_description
1 polymer ?
#
loop_
_entity_poly.entity_id
_entity_poly.type
_entity_poly.pdbx_seq_one_letter_code
_entity_poly.pdbx_strand_id
1 'polypeptide(L)'
;MNTADFLTHFNELFSKISFENLLPSAKPLAIFHSSEYVPENYDVEIAIPLAEATNKTKVFNPGLCAMATLIGSYEELPFIHTKLHVWIEENNYKLNGAPFEVYKTNPYSTQEENNIIEVYFPIK
;
A
#
# COMPACT_ATOMS: atom_id res chain seq x y z
N MET A 1 -13.29 4.02 0.37
CA MET A 1 -12.53 5.04 1.11
C MET A 1 -12.12 6.14 0.15
N ASN A 2 -12.25 7.41 0.54
CA ASN A 2 -11.72 8.54 -0.23
C ASN A 2 -10.21 8.66 0.05
N THR A 3 -9.39 8.98 -0.96
CA THR A 3 -7.95 9.19 -0.79
C THR A 3 -7.62 10.32 0.20
N ALA A 4 -8.50 11.31 0.33
CA ALA A 4 -8.38 12.40 1.30
C ALA A 4 -8.39 11.92 2.76
N ASP A 5 -9.00 10.77 3.05
CA ASP A 5 -9.13 10.23 4.41
C ASP A 5 -8.02 9.24 4.80
N PHE A 6 -7.07 8.94 3.89
CA PHE A 6 -6.02 7.94 4.12
C PHE A 6 -5.22 8.21 5.40
N LEU A 7 -4.77 9.46 5.59
CA LEU A 7 -4.01 9.84 6.78
C LEU A 7 -4.83 9.64 8.07
N THR A 8 -6.12 9.98 8.04
CA THR A 8 -7.03 9.78 9.17
C THR A 8 -7.12 8.31 9.53
N HIS A 9 -7.36 7.45 8.55
CA HIS A 9 -7.49 6.01 8.79
C HIS A 9 -6.17 5.36 9.24
N PHE A 10 -5.02 5.77 8.70
CA PHE A 10 -3.73 5.32 9.20
C PHE A 10 -3.53 5.72 10.66
N ASN A 11 -3.85 6.96 11.04
CA ASN A 11 -3.75 7.42 12.42
C ASN A 11 -4.66 6.64 13.37
N GLU A 12 -5.88 6.31 12.95
CA GLU A 12 -6.79 5.45 13.72
C GLU A 12 -6.19 4.05 13.93
N LEU A 13 -5.58 3.46 12.89
CA LEU A 13 -4.95 2.15 12.97
C LEU A 13 -3.71 2.17 13.87
N PHE A 14 -2.84 3.19 13.74
CA PHE A 14 -1.69 3.37 14.62
C PHE A 14 -2.12 3.57 16.09
N SER A 15 -3.19 4.32 16.32
CA SER A 15 -3.73 4.53 17.67
C SER A 15 -4.21 3.21 18.29
N LYS A 16 -4.88 2.36 17.53
CA LYS A 16 -5.32 1.02 17.99
C LYS A 16 -4.14 0.12 18.33
N ILE A 17 -3.12 0.09 17.48
CA ILE A 17 -1.89 -0.71 17.70
C ILE A 17 -1.19 -0.26 18.99
N SER A 18 -1.06 1.05 19.19
CA SER A 18 -0.45 1.64 20.38
C SER A 18 -1.26 1.29 21.64
N PHE A 19 -2.58 1.47 21.61
CA PHE A 19 -3.46 1.16 22.74
C PHE A 19 -3.44 -0.32 23.13
N GLU A 20 -3.37 -1.21 22.13
CA GLU A 20 -3.31 -2.67 22.33
C GLU A 20 -1.88 -3.19 22.62
N ASN A 21 -0.88 -2.31 22.69
CA ASN A 21 0.55 -2.65 22.86
C ASN A 21 1.05 -3.70 21.85
N LEU A 22 0.53 -3.64 20.62
CA LEU A 22 0.95 -4.53 19.55
C LEU A 22 2.29 -4.07 18.97
N LEU A 23 3.10 -5.01 18.47
CA LEU A 23 4.43 -4.74 17.94
C LEU A 23 4.43 -4.80 16.40
N PRO A 24 4.47 -3.64 15.70
CA PRO A 24 4.69 -3.61 14.26
C PRO A 24 6.01 -4.28 13.88
N SER A 25 5.97 -5.13 12.86
CA SER A 25 7.16 -5.79 12.29
C SER A 25 7.65 -5.16 10.99
N ALA A 26 6.78 -4.40 10.30
CA ALA A 26 7.12 -3.73 9.06
C ALA A 26 6.34 -2.43 8.87
N LYS A 27 6.59 -1.77 7.74
CA LYS A 27 5.98 -0.49 7.35
C LYS A 27 4.49 -0.67 7.01
N PRO A 28 3.66 0.37 7.24
CA PRO A 28 2.26 0.35 6.85
C PRO A 28 2.09 0.16 5.34
N LEU A 29 0.97 -0.44 4.97
CA LEU A 29 0.62 -0.68 3.58
C LEU A 29 -0.86 -0.43 3.31
N ALA A 30 -1.19 -0.11 2.05
CA ALA A 30 -2.55 -0.01 1.54
C ALA A 30 -2.75 -1.03 0.41
N ILE A 31 -3.82 -1.81 0.45
CA ILE A 31 -4.19 -2.84 -0.52
C ILE A 31 -5.42 -2.36 -1.28
N PHE A 32 -5.36 -2.38 -2.61
CA PHE A 32 -6.37 -1.81 -3.48
C PHE A 32 -7.18 -2.93 -4.14
N HIS A 33 -8.39 -3.20 -3.62
CA HIS A 33 -9.23 -4.33 -4.05
C HIS A 33 -10.09 -4.01 -5.27
N SER A 34 -10.32 -2.72 -5.56
CA SER A 34 -11.03 -2.30 -6.78
C SER A 34 -10.23 -2.68 -8.03
N SER A 35 -10.89 -3.34 -8.98
CA SER A 35 -10.31 -3.68 -10.29
C SER A 35 -10.13 -2.47 -11.20
N GLU A 36 -10.86 -1.38 -10.93
CA GLU A 36 -10.84 -0.14 -11.70
C GLU A 36 -10.52 1.05 -10.79
N TYR A 37 -9.91 2.08 -11.38
CA TYR A 37 -9.60 3.31 -10.68
C TYR A 37 -10.88 4.16 -10.48
N VAL A 38 -11.43 4.14 -9.26
CA VAL A 38 -12.63 4.90 -8.89
C VAL A 38 -12.32 5.81 -7.69
N PRO A 39 -11.81 7.05 -7.91
CA PRO A 39 -11.32 7.94 -6.86
C PRO A 39 -12.31 8.16 -5.70
N GLU A 40 -13.60 8.20 -6.03
CA GLU A 40 -14.68 8.52 -5.09
C GLU A 40 -15.13 7.30 -4.27
N ASN A 41 -14.82 6.08 -4.71
CA ASN A 41 -15.27 4.85 -4.07
C ASN A 41 -14.29 3.69 -4.26
N TYR A 42 -13.06 3.87 -3.78
CA TYR A 42 -12.05 2.82 -3.80
C TYR A 42 -12.25 1.84 -2.64
N ASP A 43 -12.32 0.54 -2.92
CA ASP A 43 -12.22 -0.49 -1.89
C ASP A 43 -10.74 -0.65 -1.53
N VAL A 44 -10.36 -0.08 -0.38
CA VAL A 44 -8.97 -0.03 0.09
C VAL A 44 -8.91 -0.53 1.51
N GLU A 45 -7.98 -1.43 1.74
CA GLU A 45 -7.63 -1.93 3.06
C GLU A 45 -6.28 -1.37 3.49
N ILE A 46 -6.22 -0.72 4.65
CA ILE A 46 -4.96 -0.34 5.28
C ILE A 46 -4.53 -1.39 6.30
N ALA A 47 -3.24 -1.68 6.34
CA ALA A 47 -2.68 -2.67 7.26
C ALA A 47 -1.32 -2.25 7.80
N ILE A 48 -1.00 -2.72 9.00
CA ILE A 48 0.32 -2.62 9.61
C ILE A 48 0.73 -4.05 9.97
N PRO A 49 1.78 -4.61 9.35
CA PRO A 49 2.26 -5.93 9.70
C PRO A 49 2.73 -5.98 11.15
N LEU A 50 2.34 -7.04 11.86
CA LEU A 50 2.71 -7.29 13.26
C LEU A 50 3.72 -8.43 13.35
N ALA A 51 4.50 -8.46 14.44
CA ALA A 51 5.44 -9.55 14.72
C ALA A 51 4.70 -10.85 15.10
N GLU A 52 3.52 -10.73 15.72
CA GLU A 52 2.71 -11.84 16.18
C GLU A 52 1.28 -11.74 15.63
N ALA A 53 0.69 -12.89 15.33
CA ALA A 53 -0.69 -12.96 14.86
C ALA A 53 -1.68 -12.71 16.02
N THR A 54 -2.73 -11.96 15.73
CA THR A 54 -3.88 -11.76 16.62
C THR A 54 -5.16 -12.22 15.93
N ASN A 55 -6.28 -12.27 16.66
CA ASN A 55 -7.60 -12.55 16.08
C ASN A 55 -8.07 -11.48 15.07
N LYS A 56 -7.38 -10.35 14.95
CA LYS A 56 -7.64 -9.26 13.99
C LYS A 56 -6.66 -9.26 12.81
N THR A 57 -5.66 -10.15 12.82
CA THR A 57 -4.68 -10.25 11.72
C THR A 57 -5.07 -11.31 10.71
N LYS A 58 -4.60 -11.15 9.47
CA LYS A 58 -4.62 -12.18 8.45
C LYS A 58 -3.22 -12.38 7.88
N VAL A 59 -2.93 -13.58 7.39
CA VAL A 59 -1.68 -13.83 6.67
C VAL A 59 -1.71 -13.05 5.36
N PHE A 60 -0.70 -12.23 5.14
CA PHE A 60 -0.50 -11.49 3.89
C PHE A 60 0.71 -12.05 3.16
N ASN A 61 0.47 -12.73 2.04
CA ASN A 61 1.51 -13.32 1.20
C ASN A 61 1.19 -13.05 -0.28
N PRO A 62 1.70 -11.96 -0.86
CA PRO A 62 1.38 -11.58 -2.24
C PRO A 62 2.10 -12.45 -3.29
N GLY A 63 3.05 -13.30 -2.88
CA GLY A 63 3.84 -14.10 -3.82
C GLY A 63 4.82 -13.25 -4.63
N LEU A 64 5.08 -13.67 -5.88
CA LEU A 64 5.94 -12.92 -6.80
C LEU A 64 5.25 -11.61 -7.19
N CYS A 65 5.99 -10.49 -7.17
CA CYS A 65 5.45 -9.18 -7.51
C CYS A 65 6.33 -8.47 -8.54
N ALA A 66 5.70 -7.74 -9.47
CA ALA A 66 6.33 -6.60 -10.12
C ALA A 66 6.34 -5.44 -9.13
N MET A 67 7.43 -4.67 -9.06
CA MET A 67 7.58 -3.60 -8.09
C MET A 67 8.29 -2.40 -8.71
N ALA A 68 7.84 -1.20 -8.33
CA ALA A 68 8.56 0.05 -8.55
C ALA A 68 8.62 0.86 -7.26
N THR A 69 9.66 1.69 -7.14
CA THR A 69 9.79 2.66 -6.05
C THR A 69 9.54 4.06 -6.58
N LEU A 70 8.61 4.76 -5.95
CA LEU A 70 8.41 6.19 -6.09
C LEU A 70 9.25 6.92 -5.04
N ILE A 71 10.04 7.89 -5.50
CA ILE A 71 10.73 8.86 -4.65
C ILE A 71 10.20 10.23 -5.05
N GLY A 72 9.37 10.85 -4.20
CA GLY A 72 8.74 12.14 -4.52
C GLY A 72 7.25 12.21 -4.20
N SER A 73 6.53 13.02 -4.97
CA SER A 73 5.13 13.37 -4.69
C SER A 73 4.18 12.19 -4.81
N TYR A 74 3.23 12.08 -3.87
CA TYR A 74 2.12 11.13 -3.97
C TYR A 74 1.25 11.36 -5.22
N GLU A 75 1.28 12.56 -5.81
CA GLU A 75 0.58 12.87 -7.07
C GLU A 75 1.09 12.02 -8.25
N GLU A 76 2.30 11.46 -8.16
CA GLU A 76 2.88 10.59 -9.19
C GLU A 76 2.46 9.12 -9.06
N LEU A 77 1.76 8.72 -7.99
CA LEU A 77 1.33 7.34 -7.79
C LEU A 77 0.49 6.79 -8.97
N PRO A 78 -0.54 7.50 -9.49
CA PRO A 78 -1.31 7.00 -10.64
C PRO A 78 -0.43 6.69 -11.86
N PHE A 79 0.63 7.48 -12.07
CA PHE A 79 1.57 7.28 -13.16
C PHE A 79 2.44 6.04 -12.94
N ILE A 80 2.94 5.82 -11.71
CA ILE A 80 3.71 4.62 -11.37
C ILE A 80 2.87 3.35 -11.50
N HIS A 81 1.61 3.38 -11.04
CA HIS A 81 0.66 2.28 -11.22
C HIS A 81 0.45 1.95 -12.70
N THR A 82 0.22 2.98 -13.53
CA THR A 82 0.05 2.80 -14.98
C THR A 82 1.29 2.18 -15.62
N LYS A 83 2.49 2.67 -15.28
CA LYS A 83 3.75 2.14 -15.81
C LYS A 83 3.99 0.68 -15.43
N LEU A 84 3.73 0.31 -14.19
CA LEU A 84 3.84 -1.08 -13.75
C LEU A 84 2.85 -1.98 -14.50
N HIS A 85 1.61 -1.53 -14.68
CA HIS A 85 0.61 -2.28 -15.42
C HIS A 85 1.05 -2.55 -16.87
N VAL A 86 1.49 -1.52 -17.58
CA VAL A 86 2.02 -1.66 -18.96
C VAL A 86 3.21 -2.62 -18.99
N TRP A 87 4.17 -2.47 -18.08
CA TRP A 87 5.34 -3.35 -18.03
C TRP A 87 4.97 -4.81 -17.80
N ILE A 88 3.99 -5.09 -16.94
CA ILE A 88 3.49 -6.45 -16.67
C ILE A 88 2.91 -7.06 -17.96
N GLU A 89 2.10 -6.30 -18.70
CA GLU A 89 1.52 -6.74 -19.97
C GLU A 89 2.60 -7.00 -21.04
N GLU A 90 3.53 -6.06 -21.22
CA GLU A 90 4.63 -6.17 -22.20
C GLU A 90 5.54 -7.38 -21.94
N ASN A 91 5.72 -7.75 -20.67
CA ASN A 91 6.54 -8.89 -20.26
C ASN A 91 5.74 -10.21 -20.17
N ASN A 92 4.48 -10.23 -20.63
CA ASN A 92 3.61 -11.41 -20.65
C ASN A 92 3.31 -12.02 -19.27
N TYR A 93 3.39 -11.22 -18.20
CA TYR A 93 2.94 -11.63 -16.87
C TYR A 93 1.43 -11.43 -16.72
N LYS A 94 0.83 -12.17 -15.78
CA LYS A 94 -0.58 -11.97 -15.41
C LYS A 94 -0.68 -11.51 -13.97
N LEU A 95 -1.62 -10.61 -13.70
CA LEU A 95 -1.96 -10.23 -12.33
C LEU A 95 -2.46 -11.44 -11.54
N ASN A 96 -2.02 -11.53 -10.28
CA ASN A 96 -2.31 -12.64 -9.38
C ASN A 96 -2.80 -12.17 -8.00
N GLY A 97 -3.38 -10.97 -7.93
CA GLY A 97 -3.90 -10.40 -6.69
C GLY A 97 -4.09 -8.90 -6.78
N ALA A 98 -4.52 -8.31 -5.68
CA ALA A 98 -4.69 -6.87 -5.53
C ALA A 98 -3.32 -6.17 -5.45
N PRO A 99 -3.10 -5.06 -6.20
CA PRO A 99 -1.92 -4.24 -6.01
C PRO A 99 -1.92 -3.61 -4.61
N PHE A 100 -0.73 -3.29 -4.11
CA PHE A 100 -0.57 -2.68 -2.81
C PHE A 100 0.62 -1.72 -2.77
N GLU A 101 0.54 -0.74 -1.88
CA GLU A 101 1.57 0.27 -1.64
C GLU A 101 2.16 0.11 -0.25
N VAL A 102 3.47 0.29 -0.09
CA VAL A 102 4.16 0.28 1.20
C VAL A 102 4.82 1.64 1.44
N TYR A 103 4.36 2.34 2.48
CA TYR A 103 4.82 3.70 2.79
C TYR A 103 6.06 3.63 3.70
N LYS A 104 7.24 3.93 3.15
CA LYS A 104 8.51 3.79 3.88
C LYS A 104 8.83 4.97 4.78
N THR A 105 8.39 6.16 4.36
CA THR A 105 8.59 7.43 5.05
C THR A 105 7.36 7.85 5.85
N ASN A 106 7.55 8.77 6.80
CA ASN A 106 6.44 9.33 7.56
C ASN A 106 6.04 10.67 6.94
N PRO A 107 4.82 10.81 6.39
CA PRO A 107 4.39 12.03 5.71
C PRO A 107 4.35 13.27 6.62
N TYR A 108 4.32 13.10 7.94
CA TYR A 108 4.36 14.23 8.89
C TYR A 108 5.76 14.82 9.10
N SER A 109 6.81 14.06 8.78
CA SER A 109 8.21 14.45 9.06
C SER A 109 9.12 14.42 7.83
N THR A 110 8.61 13.94 6.69
CA THR A 110 9.36 13.81 5.45
C THR A 110 8.84 14.84 4.45
N GLN A 111 9.75 15.61 3.87
CA GLN A 111 9.42 16.52 2.77
C GLN A 111 8.94 15.73 1.55
N GLU A 112 8.05 16.32 0.78
CA GLU A 112 7.37 15.66 -0.34
C GLU A 112 8.33 15.00 -1.33
N GLU A 113 9.36 15.72 -1.76
CA GLU A 113 10.43 15.25 -2.65
C GLU A 113 11.25 14.06 -2.12
N ASN A 114 11.18 13.81 -0.82
CA ASN A 114 11.91 12.74 -0.13
C ASN A 114 11.01 11.59 0.32
N ASN A 115 9.72 11.62 -0.02
CA ASN A 115 8.85 10.50 0.29
C ASN A 115 9.27 9.25 -0.49
N ILE A 116 9.19 8.09 0.16
CA ILE A 116 9.51 6.81 -0.47
C ILE A 116 8.30 5.88 -0.33
N ILE A 117 7.75 5.48 -1.47
CA ILE A 117 6.64 4.55 -1.57
C ILE A 117 7.04 3.43 -2.51
N GLU A 118 6.86 2.18 -2.06
CA GLU A 118 7.00 1.02 -2.95
C GLU A 118 5.62 0.59 -3.42
N VAL A 119 5.45 0.44 -4.73
CA VAL A 119 4.21 -0.01 -5.37
C VAL A 119 4.43 -1.43 -5.87
N TYR A 120 3.55 -2.34 -5.48
CA TYR A 120 3.63 -3.76 -5.78
C TYR A 120 2.40 -4.26 -6.52
N PHE A 121 2.63 -5.08 -7.54
CA PHE A 121 1.59 -5.81 -8.27
C PHE A 121 1.90 -7.31 -8.19
N PRO A 122 1.08 -8.12 -7.50
CA PRO A 122 1.20 -9.56 -7.53
C PRO A 122 1.09 -10.12 -8.95
N ILE A 123 2.02 -10.96 -9.37
CA ILE A 123 2.10 -11.54 -10.72
C ILE A 123 2.32 -13.05 -10.70
N LYS A 124 2.03 -13.69 -11.84
CA LYS A 124 2.34 -15.10 -12.15
C LYS A 124 2.67 -15.30 -13.62
#